data_AF-A0A6C0GD55-F1
#
_entry.id   AF-A0A6C0GD55-F1
#
_cell.length_a   1.000
_cell.length_b   1.000
_cell.length_c   1.000
_cell.angle_alpha   90.00
_cell.angle_beta   90.00
_cell.angle_gamma   90.00
#
_symmetry.space_group_name_H-M   'P 1'
#
loop_
_entity.id
_entity.type
_entity.pdbx_description
1 polymer ?
#
loop_
_entity_poly.entity_id
_entity_poly.type
_entity_poly.pdbx_seq_one_letter_code
_entity_poly.pdbx_strand_id
1 'polypeptide(L)'
;MFVTRFSFSICIFIYVVVSAIPLKAQTILSIPQKKQYALELLKKYDLEGWYVVNKVTRLSINNNFDRYAEENTRKSVRESLGTVVHEVNHGYSALMAWRLRYKERDQYSCYYTGDSTYVLVKHTPVFLTEEIGKSIRPELHTFRFDTYIYNPNEKIKITSNTQGIYGLLDEWNSYYHGTKTDVNLYKWYEENTKGAPEDWRNYFSTVGSVVNAYIEFKFYCLAYLLYAKENKPDVYQGIINNKEFVSVFLTVNDRYGDLVDKYLQIKKDILKKLQSKGAKVSEDEEWIFINGEGTGNFVNEYKVLQKEINMPAYQEMLANLQLIAQSEEKERR
;
A
#
# COMPACT_ATOMS: atom_id res chain seq x y z
N MET A 1 80.55 -25.60 -0.60
CA MET A 1 80.33 -26.06 0.79
C MET A 1 79.40 -25.03 1.44
N PHE A 2 78.13 -25.41 1.60
CA PHE A 2 77.03 -24.55 2.05
C PHE A 2 77.17 -24.20 3.54
N VAL A 3 76.95 -22.93 3.89
CA VAL A 3 76.73 -22.50 5.28
C VAL A 3 75.31 -21.96 5.36
N THR A 4 74.40 -22.76 5.93
CA THR A 4 73.03 -22.35 6.27
C THR A 4 73.00 -21.90 7.73
N ARG A 5 72.58 -20.65 7.95
CA ARG A 5 72.25 -20.10 9.27
C ARG A 5 70.86 -20.57 9.69
N PHE A 6 70.75 -21.15 10.87
CA PHE A 6 69.48 -21.33 11.58
C PHE A 6 69.25 -20.11 12.49
N SER A 7 68.19 -19.35 12.25
CA SER A 7 67.66 -18.36 13.20
C SER A 7 66.39 -18.92 13.83
N PHE A 8 66.39 -19.11 15.14
CA PHE A 8 65.20 -19.39 15.94
C PHE A 8 64.44 -18.07 16.17
N SER A 9 63.25 -17.93 15.59
CA SER A 9 62.29 -16.89 15.97
C SER A 9 61.22 -17.51 16.87
N ILE A 10 61.18 -17.04 18.12
CA ILE A 10 60.10 -17.32 19.07
C ILE A 10 58.90 -16.45 18.67
N CYS A 11 57.85 -17.06 18.14
CA CYS A 11 56.55 -16.40 17.95
C CYS A 11 55.78 -16.40 19.28
N ILE A 12 55.65 -15.22 19.89
CA ILE A 12 54.70 -14.97 20.98
C ILE A 12 53.30 -14.86 20.37
N PHE A 13 52.44 -15.84 20.66
CA PHE A 13 51.00 -15.76 20.35
C PHE A 13 50.33 -14.80 21.35
N ILE A 14 49.99 -13.60 20.89
CA ILE A 14 49.06 -12.71 21.60
C ILE A 14 47.65 -13.25 21.34
N TYR A 15 47.03 -13.84 22.36
CA TYR A 15 45.60 -14.14 22.34
C TYR A 15 44.82 -12.82 22.42
N VAL A 16 44.30 -12.36 21.28
CA VAL A 16 43.21 -11.38 21.27
C VAL A 16 41.95 -12.15 21.64
N VAL A 17 41.51 -12.01 22.90
CA VAL A 17 40.17 -12.41 23.30
C VAL A 17 39.20 -11.45 22.62
N VAL A 18 38.69 -11.84 21.45
CA VAL A 18 37.53 -11.19 20.85
C VAL A 18 36.35 -11.53 21.77
N SER A 19 35.98 -10.59 22.64
CA SER A 19 34.73 -10.66 23.38
C SER A 19 33.59 -10.72 22.36
N ALA A 20 33.06 -11.92 22.14
CA ALA A 20 31.84 -12.11 21.37
C ALA A 20 30.72 -11.37 22.10
N ILE A 21 30.33 -10.21 21.57
CA ILE A 21 29.09 -9.55 21.97
C ILE A 21 27.98 -10.56 21.63
N PRO A 22 27.19 -11.05 22.59
CA PRO A 22 26.10 -11.95 22.26
C PRO A 22 25.13 -11.18 21.37
N LEU A 23 25.01 -11.59 20.10
CA LEU A 23 23.85 -11.22 19.30
C LEU A 23 22.63 -11.63 20.13
N LYS A 24 21.82 -10.65 20.57
CA LYS A 24 20.52 -10.97 21.18
C LYS A 24 19.77 -11.83 20.18
N ALA A 25 19.59 -13.11 20.50
CA ALA A 25 18.77 -14.01 19.71
C ALA A 25 17.39 -13.35 19.55
N GLN A 26 17.02 -13.03 18.30
CA GLN A 26 15.69 -12.52 18.02
C GLN A 26 14.69 -13.61 18.41
N THR A 27 13.65 -13.25 19.17
CA THR A 27 12.59 -14.18 19.53
C THR A 27 11.85 -14.63 18.27
N ILE A 28 12.00 -15.90 17.92
CA ILE A 28 11.26 -16.54 16.83
C ILE A 28 9.83 -16.81 17.32
N LEU A 29 8.84 -16.32 16.57
CA LEU A 29 7.42 -16.47 16.81
C LEU A 29 6.86 -17.65 16.00
N SER A 30 6.03 -18.47 16.63
CA SER A 30 5.15 -19.40 15.93
C SER A 30 4.05 -18.65 15.16
N ILE A 31 3.42 -19.31 14.18
CA ILE A 31 2.27 -18.79 13.41
C ILE A 31 1.18 -18.17 14.32
N PRO A 32 0.65 -18.87 15.36
CA PRO A 32 -0.36 -18.28 16.24
C PRO A 32 0.15 -17.03 16.98
N GLN A 33 1.43 -17.01 17.38
CA GLN A 33 2.03 -15.86 18.06
C GLN A 33 2.22 -14.66 17.12
N LYS A 34 2.56 -14.88 15.84
CA LYS A 34 2.65 -13.81 14.82
C LYS A 34 1.29 -13.14 14.63
N LYS A 35 0.27 -13.96 14.43
CA LYS A 35 -1.11 -13.49 14.24
C LYS A 35 -1.64 -12.76 15.46
N GLN A 36 -1.40 -13.28 16.66
CA GLN A 36 -1.78 -12.61 17.89
C GLN A 36 -1.07 -11.26 18.01
N TYR A 37 0.24 -11.21 17.82
CA TYR A 37 1.03 -9.98 17.91
C TYR A 37 0.58 -8.93 16.88
N ALA A 38 0.28 -9.34 15.65
CA ALA A 38 -0.26 -8.46 14.63
C ALA A 38 -1.64 -7.91 15.01
N LEU A 39 -2.55 -8.76 15.50
CA LEU A 39 -3.86 -8.31 15.98
C LEU A 39 -3.75 -7.35 17.17
N GLU A 40 -2.79 -7.55 18.07
CA GLU A 40 -2.53 -6.63 19.19
C GLU A 40 -2.05 -5.26 18.69
N LEU A 41 -1.10 -5.23 17.75
CA LEU A 41 -0.63 -3.99 17.13
C LEU A 41 -1.74 -3.27 16.37
N LEU A 42 -2.47 -3.98 15.51
CA LEU A 42 -3.59 -3.40 14.76
C LEU A 42 -4.65 -2.87 15.72
N LYS A 43 -5.05 -3.62 16.74
CA LYS A 43 -6.05 -3.15 17.70
C LYS A 43 -5.64 -1.86 18.42
N LYS A 44 -4.33 -1.69 18.67
CA LYS A 44 -3.79 -0.52 19.34
C LYS A 44 -3.63 0.68 18.41
N TYR A 45 -3.13 0.47 17.19
CA TYR A 45 -2.70 1.56 16.30
C TYR A 45 -3.62 1.78 15.09
N ASP A 46 -4.32 0.75 14.61
CA ASP A 46 -5.24 0.86 13.47
C ASP A 46 -6.47 -0.06 13.60
N LEU A 47 -7.55 0.46 14.19
CA LEU A 47 -8.78 -0.30 14.45
C LEU A 47 -9.48 -0.79 13.17
N GLU A 48 -9.29 -0.12 12.04
CA GLU A 48 -9.87 -0.54 10.76
C GLU A 48 -9.11 -1.73 10.17
N GLY A 49 -7.78 -1.68 10.09
CA GLY A 49 -6.97 -2.85 9.74
C GLY A 49 -7.20 -4.01 10.69
N TRP A 50 -7.36 -3.74 12.00
CA TRP A 50 -7.79 -4.77 12.96
C TRP A 50 -9.13 -5.39 12.59
N TYR A 51 -10.13 -4.57 12.27
CA TYR A 51 -11.46 -5.05 11.91
C TYR A 51 -11.41 -6.00 10.71
N VAL A 52 -10.73 -5.58 9.62
CA VAL A 52 -10.59 -6.38 8.40
C VAL A 52 -9.90 -7.71 8.68
N VAL A 53 -8.72 -7.66 9.32
CA VAL A 53 -7.92 -8.85 9.60
C VAL A 53 -8.63 -9.81 10.55
N ASN A 54 -9.25 -9.28 11.60
CA ASN A 54 -10.02 -10.07 12.57
C ASN A 54 -11.27 -10.70 11.93
N LYS A 55 -11.99 -9.94 11.08
CA LYS A 55 -13.20 -10.43 10.41
C LYS A 55 -12.88 -11.58 9.46
N VAL A 56 -11.90 -11.41 8.57
CA VAL A 56 -11.48 -12.48 7.64
C VAL A 56 -10.94 -13.66 8.42
N THR A 57 -10.18 -13.41 9.49
CA THR A 57 -9.64 -14.49 10.32
C THR A 57 -10.70 -15.36 10.97
N ARG A 58 -11.79 -14.77 11.44
CA ARG A 58 -12.87 -15.50 12.11
C ARG A 58 -13.77 -16.24 11.14
N LEU A 59 -13.83 -15.80 9.89
CA LEU A 59 -14.80 -16.27 8.91
C LEU A 59 -14.19 -17.16 7.82
N SER A 60 -12.88 -17.07 7.58
CA SER A 60 -12.15 -17.93 6.64
C SER A 60 -11.40 -19.05 7.38
N ILE A 61 -11.57 -20.28 6.89
CA ILE A 61 -10.90 -21.48 7.41
C ILE A 61 -9.41 -21.49 7.01
N ASN A 62 -9.05 -20.83 5.90
CA ASN A 62 -7.68 -20.64 5.44
C ASN A 62 -7.42 -19.15 5.25
N ASN A 63 -6.84 -18.49 6.25
CA ASN A 63 -6.28 -17.16 6.05
C ASN A 63 -4.78 -17.29 5.78
N ASN A 64 -4.33 -16.78 4.63
CA ASN A 64 -2.93 -16.78 4.25
C ASN A 64 -2.11 -15.74 5.03
N PHE A 65 -2.50 -15.42 6.27
CA PHE A 65 -1.84 -14.41 7.10
C PHE A 65 -0.33 -14.64 7.18
N ASP A 66 0.10 -15.89 7.38
CA ASP A 66 1.51 -16.25 7.50
C ASP A 66 2.28 -16.16 6.19
N ARG A 67 1.60 -16.16 5.04
CA ARG A 67 2.22 -15.93 3.73
C ARG A 67 2.66 -14.46 3.58
N TYR A 68 1.98 -13.54 4.24
CA TYR A 68 2.20 -12.10 4.06
C TYR A 68 3.13 -11.49 5.12
N ALA A 69 3.28 -12.15 6.26
CA ALA A 69 4.36 -11.89 7.20
C ALA A 69 5.34 -13.06 7.11
N GLU A 70 6.28 -13.07 6.18
CA GLU A 70 7.08 -14.27 5.88
C GLU A 70 8.05 -14.65 7.02
N GLU A 71 8.73 -13.67 7.64
CA GLU A 71 9.67 -13.98 8.71
C GLU A 71 8.99 -14.13 10.08
N ASN A 72 9.67 -14.82 10.99
CA ASN A 72 9.12 -15.19 12.29
C ASN A 72 9.55 -14.23 13.42
N THR A 73 9.79 -12.96 13.13
CA THR A 73 10.25 -11.99 14.14
C THR A 73 9.20 -10.91 14.40
N ARG A 74 9.17 -10.34 15.61
CA ARG A 74 8.30 -9.18 15.91
C ARG A 74 8.58 -7.98 15.01
N LYS A 75 9.84 -7.79 14.61
CA LYS A 75 10.26 -6.72 13.69
C LYS A 75 9.59 -6.92 12.32
N SER A 76 9.78 -8.08 11.72
CA SER A 76 9.19 -8.42 10.43
C SER A 76 7.66 -8.36 10.46
N VAL A 77 7.02 -8.95 11.48
CA VAL A 77 5.55 -8.89 11.58
C VAL A 77 5.04 -7.44 11.59
N ARG A 78 5.70 -6.54 12.34
CA ARG A 78 5.35 -5.10 12.36
C ARG A 78 5.54 -4.46 10.99
N GLU A 79 6.67 -4.71 10.35
CA GLU A 79 7.04 -4.11 9.06
C GLU A 79 6.20 -4.64 7.89
N SER A 80 5.61 -5.82 8.02
CA SER A 80 4.70 -6.40 7.03
C SER A 80 3.22 -6.08 7.29
N LEU A 81 2.86 -5.31 8.33
CA LEU A 81 1.45 -5.11 8.69
C LEU A 81 0.63 -4.43 7.59
N GLY A 82 1.16 -3.41 6.92
CA GLY A 82 0.48 -2.80 5.77
C GLY A 82 0.20 -3.79 4.65
N THR A 83 1.19 -4.62 4.29
CA THR A 83 1.04 -5.71 3.31
C THR A 83 -0.01 -6.73 3.75
N VAL A 84 0.04 -7.16 5.02
CA VAL A 84 -0.95 -8.10 5.57
C VAL A 84 -2.36 -7.52 5.46
N VAL A 85 -2.56 -6.25 5.83
CA VAL A 85 -3.88 -5.62 5.77
C VAL A 85 -4.34 -5.46 4.32
N HIS A 86 -3.46 -5.05 3.41
CA HIS A 86 -3.74 -4.97 1.97
C HIS A 86 -4.24 -6.30 1.40
N GLU A 87 -3.48 -7.37 1.60
CA GLU A 87 -3.79 -8.70 1.08
C GLU A 87 -5.06 -9.29 1.72
N VAL A 88 -5.23 -9.10 3.02
CA VAL A 88 -6.42 -9.57 3.73
C VAL A 88 -7.65 -8.74 3.35
N ASN A 89 -7.50 -7.49 2.92
CA ASN A 89 -8.61 -6.69 2.41
C ASN A 89 -9.18 -7.23 1.09
N HIS A 90 -8.34 -7.74 0.18
CA HIS A 90 -8.82 -8.51 -0.98
C HIS A 90 -9.61 -9.75 -0.55
N GLY A 91 -9.07 -10.47 0.45
CA GLY A 91 -9.76 -11.60 1.07
C GLY A 91 -11.12 -11.22 1.68
N TYR A 92 -11.22 -10.05 2.31
CA TYR A 92 -12.48 -9.50 2.83
C TYR A 92 -13.47 -9.25 1.72
N SER A 93 -13.04 -8.59 0.64
CA SER A 93 -13.87 -8.23 -0.51
C SER A 93 -14.54 -9.47 -1.12
N ALA A 94 -13.73 -10.49 -1.43
CA ALA A 94 -14.21 -11.75 -1.99
C ALA A 94 -15.09 -12.55 -1.00
N LEU A 95 -14.67 -12.64 0.26
CA LEU A 95 -15.40 -13.38 1.29
C LEU A 95 -16.78 -12.78 1.55
N MET A 96 -16.87 -11.45 1.65
CA MET A 96 -18.14 -10.79 1.93
C MET A 96 -19.08 -10.85 0.73
N ALA A 97 -18.57 -10.74 -0.51
CA ALA A 97 -19.36 -11.02 -1.71
C ALA A 97 -19.91 -12.46 -1.71
N TRP A 98 -19.07 -13.46 -1.39
CA TRP A 98 -19.49 -14.86 -1.25
C TRP A 98 -20.58 -15.04 -0.19
N ARG A 99 -20.47 -14.38 0.96
CA ARG A 99 -21.47 -14.49 2.04
C ARG A 99 -22.79 -13.82 1.71
N LEU A 100 -22.76 -12.68 1.01
CA LEU A 100 -23.95 -11.88 0.70
C LEU A 100 -24.64 -12.32 -0.59
N ARG A 101 -23.90 -12.92 -1.53
CA ARG A 101 -24.34 -13.30 -2.88
C ARG A 101 -23.70 -14.61 -3.35
N TYR A 102 -23.77 -15.68 -2.56
CA TYR A 102 -23.10 -16.96 -2.83
C TYR A 102 -23.18 -17.46 -4.29
N LYS A 103 -24.38 -17.42 -4.89
CA LYS A 103 -24.64 -17.91 -6.26
C LYS A 103 -24.10 -16.98 -7.36
N GLU A 104 -23.88 -15.71 -7.05
CA GLU A 104 -23.49 -14.67 -8.02
C GLU A 104 -22.16 -14.00 -7.63
N ARG A 105 -21.42 -14.56 -6.67
CA ARG A 105 -20.28 -13.89 -6.01
C ARG A 105 -19.22 -13.35 -6.98
N ASP A 106 -19.02 -14.02 -8.12
CA ASP A 106 -18.01 -13.65 -9.11
C ASP A 106 -18.46 -12.42 -9.94
N GLN A 107 -19.70 -11.95 -9.74
CA GLN A 107 -20.29 -10.73 -10.30
C GLN A 107 -20.37 -9.60 -9.28
N TYR A 108 -19.77 -9.74 -8.09
CA TYR A 108 -19.79 -8.70 -7.07
C TYR A 108 -18.44 -8.56 -6.37
N SER A 109 -18.12 -7.35 -5.94
CA SER A 109 -17.08 -7.07 -4.94
C SER A 109 -17.71 -6.40 -3.73
N CYS A 110 -17.19 -6.68 -2.53
CA CYS A 110 -17.71 -6.08 -1.30
C CYS A 110 -16.63 -5.22 -0.63
N TYR A 111 -16.60 -3.95 -1.00
CA TYR A 111 -15.56 -3.03 -0.55
C TYR A 111 -15.80 -2.63 0.89
N TYR A 112 -14.79 -2.81 1.74
CA TYR A 112 -14.77 -2.25 3.07
C TYR A 112 -14.48 -0.74 2.99
N THR A 113 -15.39 0.08 3.50
CA THR A 113 -15.33 1.55 3.39
C THR A 113 -14.94 2.24 4.70
N GLY A 114 -14.52 1.48 5.71
CA GLY A 114 -14.18 1.99 7.04
C GLY A 114 -15.35 1.90 8.03
N ASP A 115 -15.08 2.16 9.31
CA ASP A 115 -16.09 2.22 10.38
C ASP A 115 -17.05 1.02 10.46
N SER A 116 -16.55 -0.19 10.18
CA SER A 116 -17.35 -1.43 10.08
C SER A 116 -18.43 -1.42 8.96
N THR A 117 -18.37 -0.46 8.04
CA THR A 117 -19.27 -0.34 6.88
C THR A 117 -18.68 -0.99 5.64
N TYR A 118 -19.55 -1.40 4.72
CA TYR A 118 -19.16 -1.96 3.44
C TYR A 118 -20.18 -1.60 2.36
N VAL A 119 -19.75 -1.65 1.10
CA VAL A 119 -20.61 -1.48 -0.07
C VAL A 119 -20.48 -2.70 -0.96
N LEU A 120 -21.61 -3.33 -1.27
CA LEU A 120 -21.68 -4.45 -2.20
C LEU A 120 -21.94 -3.89 -3.61
N VAL A 121 -20.99 -4.04 -4.51
CA VAL A 121 -21.05 -3.50 -5.88
C VAL A 121 -21.26 -4.64 -6.84
N LYS A 122 -22.32 -4.58 -7.63
CA LYS A 122 -22.53 -5.50 -8.76
C LYS A 122 -21.65 -5.10 -9.92
N HIS A 123 -20.92 -6.02 -10.51
CA HIS A 123 -20.10 -5.76 -11.69
C HIS A 123 -20.98 -5.58 -12.93
N THR A 124 -20.60 -4.62 -13.75
CA THR A 124 -21.10 -4.44 -15.12
C THR A 124 -20.07 -4.98 -16.12
N PRO A 125 -20.40 -5.06 -17.42
CA PRO A 125 -19.39 -5.38 -18.43
C PRO A 125 -18.14 -4.49 -18.28
N VAL A 126 -16.98 -5.09 -18.52
CA VAL A 126 -15.66 -4.47 -18.44
C VAL A 126 -14.80 -4.91 -19.61
N PHE A 127 -13.72 -4.20 -19.84
CA PHE A 127 -12.62 -4.57 -20.72
C PHE A 127 -11.29 -4.64 -19.95
N LEU A 128 -10.26 -5.25 -20.54
CA LEU A 128 -8.97 -5.46 -19.86
C LEU A 128 -8.24 -4.12 -19.68
N THR A 129 -7.55 -3.92 -18.55
CA THR A 129 -6.74 -2.70 -18.32
C THR A 129 -5.61 -2.55 -19.36
N GLU A 130 -5.15 -3.64 -19.96
CA GLU A 130 -4.18 -3.62 -21.07
C GLU A 130 -4.67 -2.83 -22.30
N GLU A 131 -5.98 -2.70 -22.50
CA GLU A 131 -6.52 -1.90 -23.60
C GLU A 131 -6.23 -0.40 -23.42
N ILE A 132 -6.21 0.10 -22.17
CA ILE A 132 -5.81 1.49 -21.92
C ILE A 132 -4.30 1.68 -21.94
N GLY A 133 -3.52 0.64 -21.60
CA GLY A 133 -2.05 0.73 -21.53
C GLY A 133 -1.40 1.24 -22.80
N LYS A 134 -1.95 0.88 -23.97
CA LYS A 134 -1.47 1.34 -25.29
C LYS A 134 -1.73 2.82 -25.56
N SER A 135 -2.68 3.44 -24.85
CA SER A 135 -3.05 4.85 -25.01
C SER A 135 -2.33 5.78 -24.04
N ILE A 136 -1.71 5.24 -22.99
CA ILE A 136 -1.03 6.01 -21.95
C ILE A 136 0.42 6.27 -22.38
N ARG A 137 0.83 7.55 -22.36
CA ARG A 137 2.16 7.98 -22.77
C ARG A 137 3.24 7.40 -21.83
N PRO A 138 4.43 6.99 -22.32
CA PRO A 138 5.45 6.33 -21.52
C PRO A 138 5.90 7.11 -20.27
N GLU A 139 5.89 8.43 -20.31
CA GLU A 139 6.25 9.28 -19.16
C GLU A 139 5.26 9.18 -17.98
N LEU A 140 4.09 8.58 -18.19
CA LEU A 140 3.09 8.33 -17.16
C LEU A 140 3.16 6.89 -16.62
N HIS A 141 4.11 6.07 -17.08
CA HIS A 141 4.31 4.70 -16.63
C HIS A 141 5.11 4.72 -15.32
N THR A 142 4.40 4.91 -14.21
CA THR A 142 4.98 4.87 -12.86
C THR A 142 5.18 3.44 -12.36
N PHE A 143 5.78 3.29 -11.18
CA PHE A 143 6.15 2.00 -10.56
C PHE A 143 5.10 0.88 -10.70
N ARG A 144 3.81 1.19 -10.52
CA ARG A 144 2.74 0.19 -10.55
C ARG A 144 2.15 -0.07 -11.94
N PHE A 145 2.53 0.70 -12.97
CA PHE A 145 1.89 0.65 -14.27
C PHE A 145 1.97 -0.74 -14.92
N ASP A 146 3.16 -1.33 -14.96
CA ASP A 146 3.36 -2.63 -15.60
C ASP A 146 2.62 -3.76 -14.88
N THR A 147 2.39 -3.60 -13.59
CA THR A 147 1.67 -4.61 -12.80
C THR A 147 0.17 -4.56 -13.10
N TYR A 148 -0.44 -3.37 -13.06
CA TYR A 148 -1.90 -3.23 -13.02
C TYR A 148 -2.55 -2.73 -14.32
N ILE A 149 -1.76 -2.16 -15.24
CA ILE A 149 -2.25 -1.65 -16.52
C ILE A 149 -1.75 -2.49 -17.67
N TYR A 150 -0.44 -2.71 -17.76
CA TYR A 150 0.16 -3.34 -18.93
C TYR A 150 1.22 -4.35 -18.51
N ASN A 151 0.89 -5.64 -18.49
CA ASN A 151 1.87 -6.67 -18.15
C ASN A 151 2.48 -7.27 -19.43
N PRO A 152 3.68 -6.83 -19.86
CA PRO A 152 4.32 -7.35 -21.07
C PRO A 152 4.71 -8.83 -20.97
N ASN A 153 4.66 -9.43 -19.76
CA ASN A 153 5.08 -10.80 -19.51
C ASN A 153 3.95 -11.83 -19.52
N GLU A 154 2.71 -11.47 -19.93
CA GLU A 154 1.51 -12.26 -20.30
C GLU A 154 1.07 -13.49 -19.45
N LYS A 155 1.90 -14.01 -18.54
CA LYS A 155 1.71 -15.32 -17.90
C LYS A 155 0.93 -15.24 -16.59
N ILE A 156 0.77 -14.05 -16.01
CA ILE A 156 0.03 -13.85 -14.77
C ILE A 156 -0.99 -12.74 -14.98
N LYS A 157 -2.24 -13.14 -15.24
CA LYS A 157 -3.38 -12.23 -15.19
C LYS A 157 -3.75 -12.02 -13.73
N ILE A 158 -3.35 -10.89 -13.16
CA ILE A 158 -3.82 -10.48 -11.83
C ILE A 158 -5.28 -10.02 -11.91
N THR A 159 -6.01 -10.09 -10.79
CA THR A 159 -7.45 -9.81 -10.73
C THR A 159 -7.80 -8.43 -11.29
N SER A 160 -6.96 -7.42 -11.01
CA SER A 160 -7.10 -6.06 -11.55
C SER A 160 -7.17 -6.01 -13.08
N ASN A 161 -6.38 -6.83 -13.79
CA ASN A 161 -6.36 -6.83 -15.25
C ASN A 161 -7.64 -7.44 -15.83
N THR A 162 -8.20 -8.46 -15.18
CA THR A 162 -9.33 -9.22 -15.71
C THR A 162 -10.69 -8.68 -15.29
N GLN A 163 -10.79 -8.02 -14.14
CA GLN A 163 -12.02 -7.39 -13.65
C GLN A 163 -12.12 -5.91 -14.03
N GLY A 164 -11.18 -5.39 -14.84
CA GLY A 164 -11.18 -4.01 -15.32
C GLY A 164 -11.24 -3.01 -14.17
N ILE A 165 -12.13 -2.02 -14.27
CA ILE A 165 -12.23 -0.96 -13.27
C ILE A 165 -12.61 -1.44 -11.86
N TYR A 166 -13.37 -2.54 -11.74
CA TYR A 166 -13.71 -3.10 -10.42
C TYR A 166 -12.48 -3.71 -9.75
N GLY A 167 -11.62 -4.35 -10.54
CA GLY A 167 -10.35 -4.85 -10.05
C GLY A 167 -9.39 -3.71 -9.67
N LEU A 168 -9.32 -2.63 -10.46
CA LEU A 168 -8.56 -1.43 -10.10
C LEU A 168 -9.05 -0.79 -8.80
N LEU A 169 -10.38 -0.73 -8.59
CA LEU A 169 -10.96 -0.19 -7.36
C LEU A 169 -10.67 -1.08 -6.15
N ASP A 170 -10.62 -2.40 -6.32
CA ASP A 170 -10.29 -3.36 -5.26
C ASP A 170 -8.83 -3.19 -4.80
N GLU A 171 -7.91 -3.08 -5.76
CA GLU A 171 -6.50 -2.73 -5.48
C GLU A 171 -6.38 -1.38 -4.78
N TRP A 172 -7.06 -0.35 -5.29
CA TRP A 172 -6.97 0.98 -4.70
C TRP A 172 -7.47 1.01 -3.25
N ASN A 173 -8.60 0.34 -2.99
CA ASN A 173 -9.15 0.19 -1.66
C ASN A 173 -8.23 -0.63 -0.72
N SER A 174 -7.63 -1.71 -1.21
CA SER A 174 -6.66 -2.50 -0.45
C SER A 174 -5.39 -1.72 -0.14
N TYR A 175 -4.87 -0.94 -1.09
CA TYR A 175 -3.76 -0.02 -0.84
C TYR A 175 -4.13 1.05 0.18
N TYR A 176 -5.34 1.61 0.13
CA TYR A 176 -5.78 2.56 1.15
C TYR A 176 -5.68 1.98 2.56
N HIS A 177 -6.24 0.79 2.81
CA HIS A 177 -6.23 0.17 4.14
C HIS A 177 -4.81 -0.28 4.58
N GLY A 178 -4.01 -0.81 3.65
CA GLY A 178 -2.60 -1.15 3.91
C GLY A 178 -1.77 0.08 4.26
N THR A 179 -1.82 1.12 3.43
CA THR A 179 -1.11 2.39 3.68
C THR A 179 -1.58 3.07 4.96
N LYS A 180 -2.89 3.02 5.27
CA LYS A 180 -3.42 3.56 6.53
C LYS A 180 -2.78 2.89 7.73
N THR A 181 -2.60 1.57 7.66
CA THR A 181 -1.92 0.80 8.70
C THR A 181 -0.48 1.28 8.86
N ASP A 182 0.28 1.38 7.77
CA ASP A 182 1.68 1.80 7.83
C ASP A 182 1.84 3.25 8.33
N VAL A 183 0.98 4.16 7.87
CA VAL A 183 0.93 5.54 8.37
C VAL A 183 0.63 5.54 9.85
N ASN A 184 -0.39 4.80 10.33
CA ASN A 184 -0.78 4.79 11.73
C ASN A 184 0.29 4.18 12.66
N LEU A 185 1.12 3.26 12.15
CA LEU A 185 2.24 2.69 12.90
C LEU A 185 3.32 3.72 13.27
N TYR A 186 3.29 4.95 12.76
CA TYR A 186 4.15 6.04 13.26
C TYR A 186 4.10 6.18 14.78
N LYS A 187 2.91 6.01 15.39
CA LYS A 187 2.72 6.06 16.85
C LYS A 187 3.49 4.97 17.57
N TRP A 188 3.58 3.78 16.96
CA TRP A 188 4.40 2.70 17.51
C TRP A 188 5.86 3.14 17.59
N TYR A 189 6.39 3.77 16.53
CA TYR A 189 7.77 4.27 16.53
C TYR A 189 7.97 5.34 17.62
N GLU A 190 7.04 6.29 17.76
CA GLU A 190 7.13 7.32 18.81
C GLU A 190 7.13 6.74 20.23
N GLU A 191 6.33 5.70 20.48
CA GLU A 191 6.17 5.10 21.80
C GLU A 191 7.29 4.10 22.16
N ASN A 192 7.87 3.43 21.16
CA ASN A 192 8.70 2.23 21.38
C ASN A 192 10.16 2.38 20.93
N THR A 193 10.53 3.48 20.26
CA THR A 193 11.92 3.73 19.87
C THR A 193 12.46 5.00 20.53
N LYS A 194 13.79 5.17 20.47
CA LYS A 194 14.43 6.42 20.92
C LYS A 194 14.29 7.54 19.88
N GLY A 195 13.62 7.25 18.75
CA GLY A 195 13.52 8.11 17.59
C GLY A 195 14.89 8.38 16.98
N ALA A 196 15.71 7.34 16.82
CA ALA A 196 17.00 7.43 16.15
C ALA A 196 16.79 7.64 14.64
N PRO A 197 17.76 8.24 13.91
CA PRO A 197 17.67 8.41 12.46
C PRO A 197 17.27 7.15 11.67
N GLU A 198 17.80 5.98 12.06
CA GLU A 198 17.52 4.69 11.40
C GLU A 198 16.05 4.26 11.55
N ASP A 199 15.45 4.47 12.73
CA ASP A 199 14.02 4.16 12.97
C ASP A 199 13.12 4.87 11.94
N TRP A 200 13.44 6.13 11.65
CA TRP A 200 12.65 6.97 10.76
C TRP A 200 12.93 6.73 9.27
N ARG A 201 14.16 6.37 8.89
CA ARG A 201 14.47 6.01 7.50
C ARG A 201 13.69 4.78 7.06
N ASN A 202 13.62 3.75 7.89
CA ASN A 202 12.83 2.55 7.59
C ASN A 202 11.35 2.90 7.44
N TYR A 203 10.81 3.71 8.37
CA TYR A 203 9.43 4.18 8.30
C TYR A 203 9.14 4.96 7.00
N PHE A 204 9.99 5.91 6.61
CA PHE A 204 9.80 6.68 5.38
C PHE A 204 9.88 5.81 4.12
N SER A 205 10.81 4.85 4.07
CA SER A 205 10.93 3.92 2.95
C SER A 205 9.64 3.11 2.75
N THR A 206 9.10 2.55 3.83
CA THR A 206 7.87 1.75 3.79
C THR A 206 6.70 2.60 3.33
N VAL A 207 6.42 3.70 4.04
CA VAL A 207 5.22 4.51 3.80
C VAL A 207 5.29 5.26 2.47
N GLY A 208 6.45 5.80 2.10
CA GLY A 208 6.63 6.54 0.86
C GLY A 208 6.27 5.72 -0.39
N SER A 209 6.69 4.46 -0.42
CA SER A 209 6.42 3.56 -1.56
C SER A 209 4.93 3.26 -1.75
N VAL A 210 4.14 3.22 -0.67
CA VAL A 210 2.72 2.83 -0.70
C VAL A 210 1.79 4.04 -0.80
N VAL A 211 2.17 5.21 -0.29
CA VAL A 211 1.39 6.46 -0.43
C VAL A 211 1.20 6.87 -1.89
N ASN A 212 2.18 6.60 -2.76
CA ASN A 212 2.05 6.85 -4.20
C ASN A 212 0.95 6.04 -4.87
N ALA A 213 0.53 4.90 -4.30
CA ALA A 213 -0.60 4.14 -4.83
C ALA A 213 -1.90 4.99 -4.86
N TYR A 214 -2.03 6.03 -4.02
CA TYR A 214 -3.17 6.94 -4.10
C TYR A 214 -3.32 7.54 -5.50
N ILE A 215 -2.27 8.20 -6.00
CA ILE A 215 -2.32 8.95 -7.25
C ILE A 215 -2.25 8.03 -8.47
N GLU A 216 -1.51 6.92 -8.37
CA GLU A 216 -1.41 5.91 -9.42
C GLU A 216 -2.78 5.31 -9.73
N PHE A 217 -3.49 4.78 -8.73
CA PHE A 217 -4.77 4.14 -8.96
C PHE A 217 -5.88 5.14 -9.28
N LYS A 218 -5.81 6.37 -8.75
CA LYS A 218 -6.69 7.46 -9.19
C LYS A 218 -6.54 7.72 -10.68
N PHE A 219 -5.30 7.85 -11.15
CA PHE A 219 -4.99 8.02 -12.56
C PHE A 219 -5.48 6.82 -13.39
N TYR A 220 -5.19 5.59 -12.98
CA TYR A 220 -5.60 4.37 -13.69
C TYR A 220 -7.12 4.27 -13.85
N CYS A 221 -7.88 4.52 -12.79
CA CYS A 221 -9.34 4.47 -12.85
C CYS A 221 -9.91 5.58 -13.74
N LEU A 222 -9.39 6.82 -13.64
CA LEU A 222 -9.87 7.91 -14.49
C LEU A 222 -9.50 7.72 -15.96
N ALA A 223 -8.29 7.24 -16.25
CA ALA A 223 -7.86 6.89 -17.60
C ALA A 223 -8.73 5.76 -18.19
N TYR A 224 -9.08 4.77 -17.37
CA TYR A 224 -10.03 3.71 -17.75
C TYR A 224 -11.40 4.29 -18.13
N LEU A 225 -11.96 5.19 -17.31
CA LEU A 225 -13.25 5.82 -17.59
C LEU A 225 -13.23 6.70 -18.85
N LEU A 226 -12.16 7.48 -19.05
CA LEU A 226 -12.00 8.32 -20.24
C LEU A 226 -11.90 7.46 -21.50
N TYR A 227 -11.06 6.43 -21.48
CA TYR A 227 -10.96 5.49 -22.60
C TYR A 227 -12.29 4.80 -22.89
N ALA A 228 -13.00 4.35 -21.84
CA ALA A 228 -14.31 3.73 -21.95
C ALA A 228 -15.32 4.68 -22.60
N LYS A 229 -15.34 5.95 -22.18
CA LYS A 229 -16.25 6.97 -22.69
C LYS A 229 -16.10 7.16 -24.21
N GLU A 230 -14.86 7.13 -24.70
CA GLU A 230 -14.54 7.34 -26.12
C GLU A 230 -14.69 6.07 -26.97
N ASN A 231 -14.28 4.91 -26.44
CA ASN A 231 -14.09 3.70 -27.24
C ASN A 231 -15.10 2.58 -26.93
N LYS A 232 -15.72 2.61 -25.75
CA LYS A 232 -16.61 1.56 -25.23
C LYS A 232 -17.81 2.19 -24.48
N PRO A 233 -18.64 3.03 -25.13
CA PRO A 233 -19.64 3.86 -24.45
C PRO A 233 -20.65 3.06 -23.61
N ASP A 234 -21.02 1.85 -24.04
CA ASP A 234 -21.91 0.97 -23.26
C ASP A 234 -21.26 0.49 -21.94
N VAL A 235 -19.95 0.19 -21.97
CA VAL A 235 -19.19 -0.17 -20.77
C VAL A 235 -19.09 1.04 -19.85
N TYR A 236 -18.73 2.20 -20.40
CA TYR A 236 -18.68 3.46 -19.64
C TYR A 236 -20.02 3.72 -18.95
N GLN A 237 -21.13 3.64 -19.67
CA GLN A 237 -22.45 3.87 -19.11
C GLN A 237 -22.84 2.84 -18.05
N GLY A 238 -22.48 1.57 -18.23
CA GLY A 238 -22.66 0.56 -17.19
C GLY A 238 -21.94 0.96 -15.88
N ILE A 239 -20.70 1.44 -15.99
CA ILE A 239 -19.89 1.81 -14.83
C ILE A 239 -20.41 3.08 -14.15
N ILE A 240 -20.64 4.18 -14.89
CA ILE A 240 -21.04 5.45 -14.27
C ILE A 240 -22.47 5.44 -13.71
N ASN A 241 -23.35 4.59 -14.24
CA ASN A 241 -24.69 4.39 -13.68
C ASN A 241 -24.71 3.42 -12.49
N ASN A 242 -23.58 2.78 -12.17
CA ASN A 242 -23.43 1.95 -10.99
C ASN A 242 -23.12 2.84 -9.78
N LYS A 243 -24.18 3.22 -9.06
CA LYS A 243 -24.13 4.18 -7.95
C LYS A 243 -23.24 3.67 -6.81
N GLU A 244 -23.25 2.37 -6.54
CA GLU A 244 -22.41 1.74 -5.53
C GLU A 244 -20.92 1.84 -5.92
N PHE A 245 -20.59 1.65 -7.19
CA PHE A 245 -19.22 1.88 -7.68
C PHE A 245 -18.80 3.34 -7.49
N VAL A 246 -19.62 4.30 -7.94
CA VAL A 246 -19.32 5.74 -7.82
C VAL A 246 -19.11 6.13 -6.35
N SER A 247 -19.97 5.63 -5.46
CA SER A 247 -19.86 5.86 -4.02
C SER A 247 -18.53 5.35 -3.44
N VAL A 248 -18.13 4.12 -3.77
CA VAL A 248 -16.87 3.55 -3.29
C VAL A 248 -15.67 4.30 -3.88
N PHE A 249 -15.69 4.59 -5.18
CA PHE A 249 -14.64 5.35 -5.86
C PHE A 249 -14.38 6.69 -5.16
N LEU A 250 -15.44 7.49 -4.93
CA LEU A 250 -15.30 8.79 -4.27
C LEU A 250 -14.87 8.65 -2.81
N THR A 251 -15.41 7.66 -2.09
CA THR A 251 -15.03 7.39 -0.70
C THR A 251 -13.55 7.05 -0.58
N VAL A 252 -13.02 6.18 -1.45
CA VAL A 252 -11.60 5.81 -1.47
C VAL A 252 -10.75 7.01 -1.88
N ASN A 253 -11.16 7.75 -2.92
CA ASN A 253 -10.47 8.97 -3.37
C ASN A 253 -10.27 9.97 -2.23
N ASP A 254 -11.35 10.30 -1.53
CA ASP A 254 -11.32 11.34 -0.50
C ASP A 254 -10.52 10.88 0.73
N ARG A 255 -10.82 9.68 1.23
CA ARG A 255 -10.15 9.13 2.42
C ARG A 255 -8.67 8.88 2.20
N TYR A 256 -8.26 8.46 1.00
CA TYR A 256 -6.86 8.24 0.68
C TYR A 256 -6.14 9.57 0.45
N GLY A 257 -6.78 10.56 -0.18
CA GLY A 257 -6.28 11.94 -0.24
C GLY A 257 -5.97 12.50 1.15
N ASP A 258 -6.92 12.42 2.08
CA ASP A 258 -6.75 12.87 3.47
C ASP A 258 -5.60 12.13 4.18
N LEU A 259 -5.42 10.84 3.87
CA LEU A 259 -4.33 10.03 4.42
C LEU A 259 -2.96 10.47 3.89
N VAL A 260 -2.87 10.84 2.61
CA VAL A 260 -1.65 11.40 2.02
C VAL A 260 -1.28 12.71 2.72
N ASP A 261 -2.24 13.62 2.89
CA ASP A 261 -2.03 14.89 3.59
C ASP A 261 -1.56 14.67 5.03
N LYS A 262 -2.20 13.74 5.75
CA LYS A 262 -1.78 13.33 7.09
C LYS A 262 -0.34 12.81 7.11
N TYR A 263 0.04 11.95 6.16
CA TYR A 263 1.40 11.44 6.06
C TYR A 263 2.42 12.54 5.81
N LEU A 264 2.14 13.45 4.87
CA LEU A 264 3.04 14.57 4.56
C LEU A 264 3.28 15.45 5.79
N GLN A 265 2.24 15.68 6.59
CA GLN A 265 2.37 16.40 7.86
C GLN A 265 3.20 15.62 8.89
N ILE A 266 2.95 14.32 9.08
CA ILE A 266 3.76 13.46 9.95
C ILE A 266 5.24 13.47 9.55
N LYS A 267 5.52 13.34 8.25
CA LYS A 267 6.87 13.38 7.69
C LYS A 267 7.56 14.69 8.06
N LYS A 268 6.91 15.82 7.79
CA LYS A 268 7.42 17.15 8.12
C LYS A 268 7.76 17.29 9.61
N ASP A 269 6.88 16.80 10.48
CA ASP A 269 7.08 16.89 11.94
C ASP A 269 8.24 16.02 12.43
N ILE A 270 8.37 14.80 11.90
CA ILE A 270 9.50 13.90 12.21
C ILE A 270 10.83 14.53 11.76
N LEU A 271 10.90 15.03 10.53
CA LEU A 271 12.12 15.64 9.99
C LEU A 271 12.54 16.87 10.82
N LYS A 272 11.58 17.74 11.19
CA LYS A 272 11.83 18.88 12.08
C LYS A 272 12.31 18.45 13.47
N LYS A 273 11.71 17.39 14.04
CA LYS A 273 12.12 16.82 15.32
C LYS A 273 13.55 16.29 15.26
N LEU A 274 13.94 15.62 14.17
CA LEU A 274 15.31 15.14 13.96
C LEU A 274 16.31 16.29 13.84
N GLN A 275 16.00 17.33 13.07
CA GLN A 275 16.83 18.53 12.97
C GLN A 275 17.03 19.20 14.34
N SER A 276 15.98 19.31 15.16
CA SER A 276 16.06 19.86 16.53
C SER A 276 16.96 19.06 17.46
N LYS A 277 17.19 17.77 17.16
CA LYS A 277 18.11 16.87 17.88
C LYS A 277 19.52 16.87 17.28
N GLY A 278 19.82 17.75 16.33
CA GLY A 278 21.13 17.89 15.71
C GLY A 278 21.38 16.97 14.50
N ALA A 279 20.38 16.26 14.00
CA ALA A 279 20.52 15.49 12.77
C ALA A 279 20.61 16.41 11.55
N LYS A 280 21.47 16.08 10.58
CA LYS A 280 21.50 16.74 9.27
C LYS A 280 20.40 16.13 8.41
N VAL A 281 19.44 16.94 7.98
CA VAL A 281 18.30 16.51 7.18
C VAL A 281 18.21 17.34 5.91
N SER A 282 18.04 16.68 4.77
CA SER A 282 17.68 17.30 3.49
C SER A 282 16.73 16.39 2.72
N GLU A 283 15.90 16.96 1.86
CA GLU A 283 15.04 16.19 0.96
C GLU A 283 14.98 16.86 -0.43
N ASP A 284 14.88 16.03 -1.46
CA ASP A 284 14.53 16.42 -2.82
C ASP A 284 13.34 15.55 -3.31
N GLU A 285 13.01 15.57 -4.60
CA GLU A 285 11.85 14.83 -5.09
C GLU A 285 12.02 13.30 -5.10
N GLU A 286 13.26 12.82 -5.04
CA GLU A 286 13.61 11.40 -5.11
C GLU A 286 14.06 10.84 -3.77
N TRP A 287 14.70 11.64 -2.92
CA TRP A 287 15.40 11.19 -1.73
C TRP A 287 15.15 12.06 -0.50
N ILE A 288 15.11 11.40 0.66
CA ILE A 288 15.22 12.00 1.99
C ILE A 288 16.57 11.54 2.56
N PHE A 289 17.43 12.48 2.92
CA PHE A 289 18.71 12.21 3.55
C PHE A 289 18.69 12.55 5.04
N ILE A 290 19.13 11.61 5.87
CA ILE A 290 19.28 11.81 7.32
C ILE A 290 20.69 11.36 7.71
N ASN A 291 21.53 12.32 8.14
CA ASN A 291 22.95 12.14 8.43
C ASN A 291 23.77 11.55 7.26
N GLY A 292 23.39 11.89 6.02
CA GLY A 292 24.06 11.42 4.81
C GLY A 292 23.57 10.07 4.27
N GLU A 293 22.65 9.40 4.96
CA GLU A 293 22.01 8.18 4.47
C GLU A 293 20.65 8.50 3.82
N GLY A 294 20.45 8.05 2.58
CA GLY A 294 19.26 8.32 1.78
C GLY A 294 18.19 7.23 1.89
N THR A 295 16.91 7.63 1.81
CA THR A 295 15.76 6.76 1.60
C THR A 295 14.81 7.41 0.58
N GLY A 296 14.04 6.62 -0.18
CA GLY A 296 13.22 7.14 -1.27
C GLY A 296 12.11 8.09 -0.78
N ASN A 297 11.93 9.22 -1.49
CA ASN A 297 10.87 10.20 -1.24
C ASN A 297 9.69 10.06 -2.20
N PHE A 298 9.93 9.50 -3.39
CA PHE A 298 8.93 9.17 -4.41
C PHE A 298 7.99 10.33 -4.84
N VAL A 299 8.37 11.59 -4.59
CA VAL A 299 7.54 12.77 -4.90
C VAL A 299 7.48 13.05 -6.40
N ASN A 300 8.53 12.71 -7.15
CA ASN A 300 8.59 12.93 -8.60
C ASN A 300 7.45 12.21 -9.33
N GLU A 301 7.29 10.90 -9.10
CA GLU A 301 6.20 10.09 -9.69
C GLU A 301 4.82 10.67 -9.35
N TYR A 302 4.64 11.08 -8.09
CA TYR A 302 3.41 11.73 -7.65
C TYR A 302 3.12 12.99 -8.45
N LYS A 303 4.12 13.87 -8.61
CA LYS A 303 3.98 15.14 -9.35
C LYS A 303 3.65 14.93 -10.81
N VAL A 304 4.27 13.95 -11.46
CA VAL A 304 4.01 13.61 -12.87
C VAL A 304 2.54 13.25 -13.07
N LEU A 305 2.00 12.32 -12.26
CA LEU A 305 0.60 11.92 -12.36
C LEU A 305 -0.36 13.01 -11.88
N GLN A 306 0.00 13.75 -10.82
CA GLN A 306 -0.79 14.87 -10.33
C GLN A 306 -0.97 15.94 -11.40
N LYS A 307 0.07 16.24 -12.19
CA LYS A 307 -0.02 17.16 -13.32
C LYS A 307 -0.98 16.64 -14.38
N GLU A 308 -0.92 15.35 -14.71
CA GLU A 308 -1.79 14.73 -15.71
C GLU A 308 -3.26 14.75 -15.27
N ILE A 309 -3.55 14.30 -14.05
CA ILE A 309 -4.95 14.26 -13.57
C ILE A 309 -5.56 15.66 -13.37
N ASN A 310 -4.75 16.72 -13.35
CA ASN A 310 -5.22 18.10 -13.30
C ASN A 310 -5.60 18.66 -14.69
N MET A 311 -5.39 17.90 -15.77
CA MET A 311 -5.88 18.30 -17.10
C MET A 311 -7.42 18.27 -17.15
N PRO A 312 -8.04 19.11 -18.00
CA PRO A 312 -9.50 19.28 -18.02
C PRO A 312 -10.30 17.98 -18.14
N ALA A 313 -9.89 17.06 -19.02
CA ALA A 313 -10.61 15.80 -19.23
C ALA A 313 -10.75 14.96 -17.94
N TYR A 314 -9.70 14.88 -17.14
CA TYR A 314 -9.70 14.13 -15.88
C TYR A 314 -10.52 14.84 -14.80
N GLN A 315 -10.41 16.16 -14.70
CA GLN A 315 -11.17 16.96 -13.75
C GLN A 315 -12.66 16.95 -14.07
N GLU A 316 -13.04 17.02 -15.35
CA GLU A 316 -14.43 16.89 -15.80
C GLU A 316 -14.99 15.50 -15.51
N MET A 317 -14.19 14.44 -15.71
CA MET A 317 -14.60 13.08 -15.33
C MET A 317 -14.87 12.98 -13.83
N LEU A 318 -13.96 13.48 -13.00
CA LEU A 318 -14.13 13.47 -11.54
C LEU A 318 -15.35 14.28 -11.09
N ALA A 319 -15.53 15.48 -11.65
CA ALA A 319 -16.70 16.32 -11.39
C ALA A 319 -18.00 15.63 -11.79
N ASN A 320 -18.02 14.91 -12.93
CA ASN A 320 -19.19 14.13 -13.34
C ASN A 320 -19.54 13.04 -12.32
N LEU A 321 -18.55 12.30 -11.81
CA LEU A 321 -18.77 11.31 -10.75
C LEU A 321 -19.36 11.94 -9.48
N GLN A 322 -18.86 13.12 -9.08
CA GLN A 322 -19.39 13.87 -7.94
C GLN A 322 -20.84 14.32 -8.15
N LEU A 323 -21.17 14.80 -9.35
CA LEU A 323 -22.54 15.20 -9.69
C LEU A 323 -23.51 14.02 -9.62
N ILE A 324 -23.11 12.84 -10.13
CA ILE A 324 -23.89 11.60 -10.04
C ILE A 324 -24.14 11.23 -8.56
N ALA A 325 -23.13 11.36 -7.70
CA ALA A 325 -23.31 11.07 -6.27
C ALA A 325 -24.26 12.07 -5.58
N GLN A 326 -24.22 13.35 -5.96
CA GLN A 326 -25.06 14.41 -5.37
C GLN A 326 -26.53 14.32 -5.79
N SER A 327 -26.83 13.94 -7.04
CA SER A 327 -28.22 13.77 -7.49
C SER A 327 -28.94 12.69 -6.67
N GLU A 328 -28.22 11.64 -6.26
CA GLU A 328 -28.75 10.57 -5.42
C GLU A 328 -29.11 11.01 -4.02
N GLU A 329 -28.26 11.82 -3.38
CA GLU A 329 -28.52 12.28 -2.02
C GLU A 329 -29.78 13.15 -1.97
N LYS A 330 -30.05 13.88 -3.05
CA LYS A 330 -31.27 14.67 -3.21
C LYS A 330 -32.51 13.82 -3.47
N GLU A 331 -32.40 12.68 -4.15
CA GLU A 331 -33.53 11.75 -4.35
C GLU A 331 -33.88 10.94 -3.11
N ARG A 332 -32.95 10.78 -2.15
CA ARG A 332 -33.16 10.04 -0.89
C ARG A 332 -33.71 10.89 0.25
N ARG A 333 -33.73 12.21 0.12
CA ARG A 333 -34.28 13.17 1.09
C ARG A 333 -35.65 13.63 0.64
#